data_AF-A0ABD2BVF6-F1
#
_entry.id   AF-A0ABD2BVF6-F1
#
_cell.length_a   1.000
_cell.length_b   1.000
_cell.length_c   1.000
_cell.angle_alpha   90.00
_cell.angle_beta   90.00
_cell.angle_gamma   90.00
#
_symmetry.space_group_name_H-M   'P 1'
#
loop_
_entity.id
_entity.type
_entity.pdbx_description
1 polymer ?
#
loop_
_entity_poly.entity_id
_entity_poly.type
_entity_poly.pdbx_seq_one_letter_code
_entity_poly.pdbx_strand_id
1 'polypeptide(L)'
;MGTKFAACLTNLNEYYQRLLHGSQPLPSGTDMANTVKHLSQTLLSVLKEAREAPLEMIKSQKFDSERMALYPNLDYKQLYNALTQLMDVIPLIHIGLQAFGQALLQCLACLLPFLEHDLIDNMPYLAASSISVLPMELHQDIVNYLCFYILPFTITRKTEDNNENSASQSIAAVIMMIFQYSNNPAHHCQLLECLMTLKPGVVKDILCVIAYGTAPARASAAKLLFYYWPSFNPNLFDRRAVLVKFANDLSPFVCQRDSCPNAGNAEAGKVCYDHRISITFATESPPPLYLCIECANEIHREHPNQMFYDILHPMQQVSMVCENKNCRASDKSAISVCFSTECASYNGNHPIRYCQQCHNIRHNNRRGGDHIYHMALPHISQLDAQTRTYLVQAIVR
;
A
#
# COMPACT_ATOMS: atom_id res chain seq x y z
N MET A 1 -22.56 -3.38 -22.66
CA MET A 1 -21.40 -2.99 -21.82
C MET A 1 -20.28 -2.40 -22.68
N GLY A 2 -19.76 -3.11 -23.69
CA GLY A 2 -18.62 -2.64 -24.50
C GLY A 2 -18.78 -1.30 -25.23
N THR A 3 -19.95 -1.00 -25.81
CA THR A 3 -20.19 0.29 -26.50
C THR A 3 -20.14 1.49 -25.56
N LYS A 4 -20.69 1.36 -24.34
CA LYS A 4 -20.63 2.41 -23.31
C LYS A 4 -19.21 2.58 -22.76
N PHE A 5 -18.49 1.47 -22.53
CA PHE A 5 -17.10 1.50 -22.08
C PHE A 5 -16.20 2.25 -23.08
N ALA A 6 -16.31 1.91 -24.37
CA ALA A 6 -15.57 2.60 -25.44
C ALA A 6 -15.93 4.09 -25.53
N ALA A 7 -17.21 4.46 -25.40
CA ALA A 7 -17.62 5.86 -25.38
C ALA A 7 -17.01 6.65 -24.20
N CYS A 8 -16.95 6.05 -23.01
CA CYS A 8 -16.28 6.66 -21.86
C CYS A 8 -14.78 6.86 -22.11
N LEU A 9 -14.09 5.89 -22.74
CA LEU A 9 -12.68 6.06 -23.11
C LEU A 9 -12.47 7.22 -24.10
N THR A 10 -13.35 7.35 -25.10
CA THR A 10 -13.34 8.50 -26.01
C THR A 10 -13.51 9.81 -25.24
N ASN A 11 -14.47 9.88 -24.30
CA ASN A 11 -14.68 11.07 -23.47
C ASN A 11 -13.44 11.42 -22.65
N LEU A 12 -12.77 10.44 -22.02
CA LEU A 12 -11.54 10.69 -21.25
C LEU A 12 -10.44 11.29 -22.14
N ASN A 13 -10.27 10.77 -23.36
CA ASN A 13 -9.33 11.31 -24.31
C ASN A 13 -9.71 12.73 -24.77
N GLU A 14 -10.98 13.00 -25.02
CA GLU A 14 -11.47 14.36 -25.34
C GLU A 14 -11.21 15.34 -24.19
N TYR A 15 -11.41 14.92 -22.94
CA TYR A 15 -11.08 15.75 -21.77
C TYR A 15 -9.59 16.06 -21.72
N TYR A 16 -8.73 15.05 -21.90
CA TYR A 16 -7.28 15.23 -21.96
C TYR A 16 -6.88 16.25 -23.04
N GLN A 17 -7.35 16.07 -24.28
CA GLN A 17 -7.02 16.96 -25.40
C GLN A 17 -7.50 18.39 -25.16
N ARG A 18 -8.71 18.58 -24.61
CA ARG A 18 -9.25 19.92 -24.32
C ARG A 18 -8.49 20.63 -23.21
N LEU A 19 -8.07 19.92 -22.16
CA LEU A 19 -7.24 20.49 -21.11
C LEU A 19 -5.85 20.85 -21.65
N LEU A 20 -5.22 19.93 -22.39
CA LEU A 20 -3.89 20.13 -22.96
C LEU A 20 -3.83 21.35 -23.91
N HIS A 21 -4.86 21.55 -24.72
CA HIS A 21 -4.92 22.62 -25.71
C HIS A 21 -5.74 23.85 -25.26
N GLY A 22 -6.27 23.86 -24.04
CA GLY A 22 -7.11 24.96 -23.53
C GLY A 22 -8.39 25.20 -24.34
N SER A 23 -8.94 24.17 -24.96
CA SER A 23 -10.11 24.27 -25.86
C SER A 23 -11.42 24.40 -25.09
N GLN A 24 -12.21 25.43 -25.41
CA GLN A 24 -13.47 25.73 -24.71
C GLN A 24 -14.67 24.88 -25.19
N PRO A 25 -15.61 24.51 -24.31
CA PRO A 25 -15.56 24.74 -22.86
C PRO A 25 -14.45 23.91 -22.18
N LEU A 26 -13.87 24.36 -21.07
CA LEU A 26 -12.92 23.51 -20.35
C LEU A 26 -13.67 22.36 -19.63
N PRO A 27 -13.15 21.12 -19.68
CA PRO A 27 -13.72 20.01 -18.90
C PRO A 27 -13.70 20.32 -17.40
N SER A 28 -14.81 20.03 -16.71
CA SER A 28 -14.85 20.10 -15.25
C SER A 28 -14.37 18.78 -14.63
N GLY A 29 -13.67 18.86 -13.50
CA GLY A 29 -13.28 17.69 -12.72
C GLY A 29 -14.49 16.87 -12.26
N THR A 30 -15.65 17.49 -12.06
CA THR A 30 -16.90 16.77 -11.71
C THR A 30 -17.39 15.88 -12.85
N ASP A 31 -17.38 16.37 -14.09
CA ASP A 31 -17.80 15.58 -15.26
C ASP A 31 -16.82 14.42 -15.52
N MET A 32 -15.53 14.72 -15.39
CA MET A 32 -14.46 13.72 -15.46
C MET A 32 -14.64 12.66 -14.37
N ALA A 33 -14.91 13.06 -13.12
CA ALA A 33 -15.15 12.16 -12.00
C ALA A 33 -16.34 11.24 -12.26
N ASN A 34 -17.45 11.75 -12.79
CA ASN A 34 -18.62 10.94 -13.11
C ASN A 34 -18.32 9.89 -14.19
N THR A 35 -17.55 10.27 -15.22
CA THR A 35 -17.11 9.34 -16.27
C THR A 35 -16.22 8.24 -15.70
N VAL A 36 -15.25 8.61 -14.86
CA VAL A 36 -14.33 7.66 -14.21
C VAL A 36 -15.07 6.75 -13.22
N LYS A 37 -16.01 7.27 -12.42
CA LYS A 37 -16.85 6.47 -11.52
C LYS A 37 -17.70 5.46 -12.27
N HIS A 38 -18.27 5.83 -13.42
CA HIS A 38 -19.00 4.89 -14.25
C HIS A 38 -18.13 3.72 -14.75
N LEU A 39 -16.87 4.02 -15.09
CA LEU A 39 -15.89 2.99 -15.46
C LEU A 39 -15.57 2.10 -14.26
N SER A 40 -15.33 2.66 -13.07
CA SER A 40 -15.14 1.90 -11.83
C SER A 40 -16.31 0.96 -11.55
N GLN A 41 -17.55 1.45 -11.63
CA GLN A 41 -18.76 0.63 -11.44
C GLN A 41 -18.86 -0.48 -12.49
N THR A 42 -18.47 -0.20 -13.74
CA THR A 42 -18.42 -1.22 -14.79
C THR A 42 -17.39 -2.30 -14.47
N LEU A 43 -16.19 -1.92 -14.01
CA LEU A 43 -15.14 -2.86 -13.58
C LEU A 43 -15.61 -3.71 -12.40
N LEU A 44 -16.22 -3.11 -11.39
CA LEU A 44 -16.76 -3.84 -10.23
C LEU A 44 -17.89 -4.79 -10.64
N SER A 45 -18.78 -4.37 -11.54
CA SER A 45 -19.84 -5.24 -12.07
C SER A 45 -19.26 -6.47 -12.77
N VAL A 46 -18.25 -6.28 -13.63
CA VAL A 46 -17.55 -7.39 -14.30
C VAL A 46 -16.83 -8.28 -13.29
N LEU A 47 -16.11 -7.68 -12.33
CA LEU A 47 -15.36 -8.43 -11.33
C LEU A 47 -16.30 -9.30 -10.48
N LYS A 48 -17.48 -8.79 -10.12
CA LYS A 48 -18.49 -9.54 -9.34
C LYS A 48 -18.98 -10.81 -10.03
N GLU A 49 -18.95 -10.85 -11.37
CA GLU A 49 -19.36 -12.01 -12.17
C GLU A 49 -18.29 -13.12 -12.23
N ALA A 50 -17.03 -12.79 -11.96
CA ALA A 50 -15.94 -13.77 -11.91
C ALA A 50 -16.15 -14.78 -10.76
N ARG A 51 -15.97 -16.06 -11.05
CA ARG A 51 -16.24 -17.17 -10.10
C ARG A 51 -14.99 -17.56 -9.31
N GLU A 52 -13.85 -17.49 -9.97
CA GLU A 52 -12.52 -17.72 -9.46
C GLU A 52 -12.11 -16.59 -8.51
N ALA A 53 -10.90 -16.60 -7.97
CA ALA A 53 -10.40 -15.57 -7.06
C ALA A 53 -9.33 -14.69 -7.73
N PRO A 54 -9.71 -13.70 -8.57
CA PRO A 54 -8.75 -12.89 -9.31
C PRO A 54 -7.68 -12.23 -8.46
N LEU A 55 -8.02 -11.74 -7.26
CA LEU A 55 -7.06 -11.12 -6.34
C LEU A 55 -5.98 -12.10 -5.86
N GLU A 56 -6.31 -13.39 -5.69
CA GLU A 56 -5.32 -14.42 -5.37
C GLU A 56 -4.48 -14.78 -6.60
N MET A 57 -5.09 -14.80 -7.79
CA MET A 57 -4.40 -15.06 -9.05
C MET A 57 -3.37 -13.96 -9.39
N ILE A 58 -3.65 -12.69 -9.06
CA ILE A 58 -2.69 -11.57 -9.25
C ILE A 58 -1.35 -11.84 -8.57
N LYS A 59 -1.33 -12.55 -7.44
CA LYS A 59 -0.10 -12.80 -6.67
C LYS A 59 0.93 -13.67 -7.41
N SER A 60 0.60 -14.25 -8.57
CA SER A 60 1.56 -15.03 -9.37
C SER A 60 1.36 -14.83 -10.86
N GLN A 61 2.44 -14.45 -11.54
CA GLN A 61 2.45 -14.15 -12.97
C GLN A 61 1.94 -15.29 -13.85
N LYS A 62 2.22 -16.53 -13.46
CA LYS A 62 1.75 -17.73 -14.17
C LYS A 62 0.23 -17.80 -14.36
N PHE A 63 -0.54 -17.09 -13.52
CA PHE A 63 -2.00 -17.07 -13.59
C PHE A 63 -2.54 -15.85 -14.36
N ASP A 64 -1.69 -14.99 -14.93
CA ASP A 64 -2.14 -13.79 -15.64
C ASP A 64 -3.07 -14.12 -16.81
N SER A 65 -2.66 -15.05 -17.68
CA SER A 65 -3.46 -15.42 -18.86
C SER A 65 -4.82 -16.01 -18.46
N GLU A 66 -4.85 -16.86 -17.43
CA GLU A 66 -6.09 -17.44 -16.91
C GLU A 66 -6.98 -16.37 -16.25
N ARG A 67 -6.39 -15.48 -15.43
CA ARG A 67 -7.10 -14.37 -14.77
C ARG A 67 -7.75 -13.45 -15.79
N MET A 68 -7.00 -13.06 -16.83
CA MET A 68 -7.50 -12.14 -17.84
C MET A 68 -8.59 -12.77 -18.71
N ALA A 69 -8.56 -14.10 -18.91
CA ALA A 69 -9.60 -14.83 -19.63
C ALA A 69 -10.95 -14.88 -18.89
N LEU A 70 -11.00 -14.49 -17.61
CA LEU A 70 -12.25 -14.43 -16.83
C LEU A 70 -13.17 -13.27 -17.26
N TYR A 71 -12.64 -12.29 -17.98
CA TYR A 71 -13.31 -11.03 -18.24
C TYR A 71 -13.70 -10.87 -19.71
N PRO A 72 -14.74 -10.06 -20.02
CA PRO A 72 -15.01 -9.67 -21.40
C PRO A 72 -13.82 -8.92 -22.00
N ASN A 73 -13.65 -9.03 -23.32
CA ASN A 73 -12.57 -8.38 -24.06
C ASN A 73 -12.82 -6.86 -24.21
N LEU A 74 -12.72 -6.12 -23.11
CA LEU A 74 -12.73 -4.66 -23.07
C LEU A 74 -11.29 -4.13 -23.06
N ASP A 75 -11.11 -2.88 -23.50
CA ASP A 75 -9.78 -2.27 -23.60
C ASP A 75 -9.30 -1.68 -22.26
N TYR A 76 -8.98 -2.58 -21.32
CA TYR A 76 -8.49 -2.23 -19.98
C TYR A 76 -7.15 -1.50 -20.02
N LYS A 77 -6.29 -1.85 -20.99
CA LYS A 77 -5.00 -1.19 -21.22
C LYS A 77 -5.20 0.26 -21.64
N GLN A 78 -6.13 0.54 -22.56
CA GLN A 78 -6.43 1.91 -22.95
C GLN A 78 -7.04 2.72 -21.80
N LEU A 79 -7.83 2.09 -20.91
CA LEU A 79 -8.27 2.75 -19.68
C LEU A 79 -7.08 3.15 -18.78
N TYR A 80 -6.15 2.24 -18.52
CA TYR A 80 -4.93 2.53 -17.76
C TYR A 80 -4.14 3.70 -18.38
N ASN A 81 -3.95 3.67 -19.71
CA ASN A 81 -3.22 4.71 -20.44
C ASN A 81 -3.94 6.06 -20.35
N ALA A 82 -5.27 6.08 -20.50
CA ALA A 82 -6.06 7.31 -20.39
C ALA A 82 -5.97 7.91 -18.98
N LEU A 83 -6.08 7.09 -17.92
CA LEU A 83 -5.91 7.56 -16.54
C LEU A 83 -4.51 8.10 -16.30
N THR A 84 -3.49 7.46 -16.86
CA THR A 84 -2.09 7.90 -16.76
C THR A 84 -1.89 9.27 -17.42
N GLN A 85 -2.35 9.44 -18.67
CA GLN A 85 -2.26 10.71 -19.40
C GLN A 85 -3.03 11.84 -18.70
N LEU A 86 -4.18 11.52 -18.10
CA LEU A 86 -4.95 12.52 -17.36
C LEU A 86 -4.19 13.08 -16.16
N MET A 87 -3.27 12.31 -15.55
CA MET A 87 -2.45 12.84 -14.44
C MET A 87 -1.56 14.00 -14.85
N ASP A 88 -1.07 14.02 -16.09
CA ASP A 88 -0.20 15.10 -16.60
C ASP A 88 -0.96 16.43 -16.74
N VAL A 89 -2.28 16.38 -16.88
CA VAL A 89 -3.15 17.56 -17.05
C VAL A 89 -3.99 17.89 -15.81
N ILE A 90 -3.84 17.12 -14.71
CA ILE A 90 -4.52 17.39 -13.43
C ILE A 90 -4.35 18.86 -12.97
N PRO A 91 -3.14 19.47 -13.03
CA PRO A 91 -2.95 20.85 -12.60
C PRO A 91 -3.77 21.89 -13.38
N LEU A 92 -4.32 21.51 -14.55
CA LEU A 92 -5.14 22.36 -15.40
C LEU A 92 -6.64 22.30 -15.04
N ILE A 93 -7.04 21.42 -14.11
CA ILE A 93 -8.43 21.26 -13.67
C ILE A 93 -8.75 22.31 -12.60
N HIS A 94 -9.62 23.28 -12.92
CA HIS A 94 -9.96 24.37 -12.01
C HIS A 94 -11.14 24.10 -11.07
N ILE A 95 -12.09 23.24 -11.48
CA ILE A 95 -13.32 22.97 -10.73
C ILE A 95 -13.46 21.47 -10.55
N GLY A 96 -13.78 21.01 -9.34
CA GLY A 96 -14.06 19.60 -9.06
C GLY A 96 -12.82 18.69 -9.00
N LEU A 97 -11.62 19.25 -8.81
CA LEU A 97 -10.37 18.50 -8.77
C LEU A 97 -10.37 17.39 -7.70
N GLN A 98 -10.86 17.68 -6.48
CA GLN A 98 -10.91 16.69 -5.41
C GLN A 98 -11.80 15.49 -5.78
N ALA A 99 -12.98 15.74 -6.36
CA ALA A 99 -13.89 14.68 -6.78
C ALA A 99 -13.28 13.82 -7.91
N PHE A 100 -12.57 14.45 -8.85
CA PHE A 100 -11.83 13.75 -9.89
C PHE A 100 -10.70 12.89 -9.30
N GLY A 101 -9.89 13.44 -8.40
CA GLY A 101 -8.79 12.72 -7.76
C GLY A 101 -9.26 11.48 -7.01
N GLN A 102 -10.37 11.58 -6.25
CA GLN A 102 -10.97 10.42 -5.57
C GLN A 102 -11.42 9.35 -6.57
N ALA A 103 -12.13 9.76 -7.63
CA ALA A 103 -12.59 8.84 -8.68
C ALA A 103 -11.41 8.16 -9.39
N LEU A 104 -10.33 8.91 -9.67
CA LEU A 104 -9.12 8.40 -10.32
C LEU A 104 -8.43 7.34 -9.46
N LEU A 105 -8.20 7.59 -8.17
CA LEU A 105 -7.58 6.62 -7.25
C LEU A 105 -8.42 5.34 -7.11
N GLN A 106 -9.74 5.51 -6.96
CA GLN A 106 -10.68 4.40 -6.92
C GLN A 106 -10.63 3.56 -8.20
N CYS A 107 -10.62 4.20 -9.37
CA CYS A 107 -10.59 3.51 -10.66
C CYS A 107 -9.28 2.75 -10.87
N LEU A 108 -8.14 3.32 -10.46
CA LEU A 108 -6.85 2.62 -10.48
C LEU A 108 -6.91 1.32 -9.67
N ALA A 109 -7.43 1.36 -8.45
CA ALA A 109 -7.59 0.16 -7.63
C ALA A 109 -8.59 -0.85 -8.21
N CYS A 110 -9.73 -0.40 -8.75
CA CYS A 110 -10.70 -1.26 -9.44
C CYS A 110 -10.12 -1.92 -10.70
N LEU A 111 -9.18 -1.24 -11.37
CA LEU A 111 -8.59 -1.70 -12.63
C LEU A 111 -7.54 -2.80 -12.42
N LEU A 112 -6.89 -2.83 -11.25
CA LEU A 112 -5.77 -3.74 -10.95
C LEU A 112 -5.99 -5.21 -11.37
N PRO A 113 -7.15 -5.85 -11.11
CA PRO A 113 -7.37 -7.25 -11.48
C PRO A 113 -7.41 -7.52 -12.99
N PHE A 114 -7.64 -6.50 -13.80
CA PHE A 114 -7.81 -6.57 -15.25
C PHE A 114 -6.51 -6.32 -16.02
N LEU A 115 -5.44 -5.90 -15.33
CA LEU A 115 -4.19 -5.50 -15.95
C LEU A 115 -3.28 -6.68 -16.29
N GLU A 116 -2.47 -6.49 -17.32
CA GLU A 116 -1.34 -7.35 -17.67
C GLU A 116 -0.11 -7.05 -16.81
N HIS A 117 0.85 -7.98 -16.77
CA HIS A 117 2.03 -7.93 -15.90
C HIS A 117 2.73 -6.56 -15.85
N ASP A 118 3.12 -6.01 -17.00
CA ASP A 118 3.90 -4.78 -17.06
C ASP A 118 3.14 -3.58 -16.48
N LEU A 119 1.82 -3.56 -16.61
CA LEU A 119 0.98 -2.49 -16.08
C LEU A 119 0.80 -2.65 -14.56
N ILE A 120 0.60 -3.88 -14.08
CA ILE A 120 0.55 -4.18 -12.63
C ILE A 120 1.80 -3.68 -11.92
N ASP A 121 2.98 -3.94 -12.51
CA ASP A 121 4.27 -3.56 -11.93
C ASP A 121 4.44 -2.04 -11.80
N ASN A 122 3.79 -1.26 -12.66
CA ASN A 122 3.84 0.20 -12.65
C ASN A 122 2.80 0.85 -11.71
N MET A 123 1.77 0.12 -11.27
CA MET A 123 0.68 0.64 -10.44
C MET A 123 1.13 1.33 -9.16
N PRO A 124 2.10 0.80 -8.37
CA PRO A 124 2.53 1.45 -7.14
C PRO A 124 3.13 2.83 -7.38
N TYR A 125 4.01 2.94 -8.38
CA TYR A 125 4.63 4.22 -8.72
C TYR A 125 3.59 5.20 -9.28
N LEU A 126 2.68 4.73 -10.14
CA LEU A 126 1.61 5.55 -10.70
C LEU A 126 0.76 6.17 -9.60
N ALA A 127 0.23 5.35 -8.69
CA ALA A 127 -0.58 5.83 -7.57
C ALA A 127 0.21 6.75 -6.64
N ALA A 128 1.47 6.43 -6.33
CA ALA A 128 2.33 7.29 -5.53
C ALA A 128 2.62 8.64 -6.21
N SER A 129 2.79 8.67 -7.53
CA SER A 129 3.11 9.88 -8.27
C SER A 129 1.98 10.92 -8.27
N SER A 130 0.73 10.45 -8.11
CA SER A 130 -0.45 11.30 -8.02
C SER A 130 -0.39 12.31 -6.87
N ILE A 131 0.39 12.03 -5.81
CA ILE A 131 0.58 12.94 -4.67
C ILE A 131 1.23 14.27 -5.08
N SER A 132 1.94 14.30 -6.21
CA SER A 132 2.62 15.52 -6.67
C SER A 132 1.69 16.49 -7.41
N VAL A 133 0.52 16.01 -7.84
CA VAL A 133 -0.45 16.77 -8.66
C VAL A 133 -1.84 16.88 -8.02
N LEU A 134 -2.20 15.96 -7.12
CA LEU A 134 -3.47 15.99 -6.39
C LEU A 134 -3.37 16.89 -5.14
N PRO A 135 -4.52 17.44 -4.70
CA PRO A 135 -4.55 18.33 -3.54
C PRO A 135 -4.29 17.58 -2.22
N MET A 136 -3.82 18.30 -1.19
CA MET A 136 -3.34 17.71 0.06
C MET A 136 -4.41 16.93 0.84
N GLU A 137 -5.67 17.30 0.64
CA GLU A 137 -6.86 16.66 1.20
C GLU A 137 -6.97 15.19 0.76
N LEU A 138 -6.35 14.81 -0.37
CA LEU A 138 -6.32 13.44 -0.88
C LEU A 138 -5.06 12.67 -0.51
N HIS A 139 -4.10 13.27 0.19
CA HIS A 139 -2.85 12.57 0.51
C HIS A 139 -3.07 11.31 1.36
N GLN A 140 -4.00 11.36 2.33
CA GLN A 140 -4.36 10.19 3.12
C GLN A 140 -5.02 9.11 2.26
N ASP A 141 -5.89 9.51 1.32
CA ASP A 141 -6.51 8.58 0.36
C ASP A 141 -5.46 7.89 -0.50
N ILE A 142 -4.48 8.63 -1.05
CA ILE A 142 -3.39 8.07 -1.85
C ILE A 142 -2.61 7.00 -1.07
N VAL A 143 -2.25 7.30 0.17
CA VAL A 143 -1.52 6.37 1.04
C VAL A 143 -2.38 5.15 1.38
N ASN A 144 -3.69 5.35 1.62
CA ASN A 144 -4.63 4.24 1.83
C ASN A 144 -4.73 3.34 0.58
N TYR A 145 -4.89 3.93 -0.61
CA TYR A 145 -4.94 3.19 -1.87
C TYR A 145 -3.67 2.38 -2.12
N LEU A 146 -2.51 2.98 -1.85
CA LEU A 146 -1.24 2.26 -1.90
C LEU A 146 -1.20 1.08 -0.91
N CYS A 147 -1.46 1.34 0.37
CA CYS A 147 -1.20 0.37 1.43
C CYS A 147 -2.21 -0.77 1.49
N PHE A 148 -3.45 -0.52 1.09
CA PHE A 148 -4.55 -1.48 1.25
C PHE A 148 -4.98 -2.14 -0.08
N TYR A 149 -4.80 -1.47 -1.23
CA TYR A 149 -5.34 -1.96 -2.50
C TYR A 149 -4.31 -2.28 -3.56
N ILE A 150 -3.14 -1.64 -3.51
CA ILE A 150 -2.15 -1.74 -4.61
C ILE A 150 -0.93 -2.54 -4.18
N LEU A 151 -0.21 -2.09 -3.14
CA LEU A 151 1.03 -2.73 -2.69
C LEU A 151 0.84 -4.20 -2.31
N PRO A 152 -0.21 -4.62 -1.58
CA PRO A 152 -0.37 -6.01 -1.17
C PRO A 152 -0.43 -7.02 -2.32
N PHE A 153 -0.83 -6.60 -3.51
CA PHE A 153 -0.98 -7.48 -4.68
C PHE A 153 0.11 -7.28 -5.75
N THR A 154 0.87 -6.19 -5.67
CA THR A 154 1.89 -5.85 -6.68
C THR A 154 3.28 -6.31 -6.24
N ILE A 155 3.73 -5.91 -5.04
CA ILE A 155 5.13 -6.15 -4.64
C ILE A 155 5.38 -7.57 -4.14
N THR A 156 4.33 -8.24 -3.67
CA THR A 156 4.38 -9.65 -3.20
C THR A 156 4.28 -10.65 -4.35
N ARG A 157 4.06 -10.16 -5.58
CA ARG A 157 3.77 -10.96 -6.76
C ARG A 157 4.98 -11.79 -7.19
N LYS A 158 4.78 -13.08 -7.40
CA LYS A 158 5.82 -14.00 -7.89
C LYS A 158 5.92 -13.94 -9.41
N THR A 159 7.11 -13.61 -9.91
CA THR A 159 7.44 -13.68 -11.34
C THR A 159 7.70 -15.13 -11.75
N GLU A 160 7.57 -15.45 -13.04
CA GLU A 160 7.84 -16.81 -13.55
C GLU A 160 9.30 -17.23 -13.34
N ASP A 161 10.22 -16.28 -13.47
CA ASP A 161 11.66 -16.48 -13.28
C ASP A 161 12.09 -16.50 -11.80
N ASN A 162 11.14 -16.37 -10.85
CA ASN A 162 11.38 -16.21 -9.41
C ASN A 162 12.30 -15.04 -9.02
N ASN A 163 12.49 -14.07 -9.92
CA ASN A 163 13.19 -12.82 -9.64
C ASN A 163 12.28 -11.84 -8.89
N GLU A 164 12.90 -10.88 -8.20
CA GLU A 164 12.19 -9.75 -7.61
C GLU A 164 11.45 -8.96 -8.71
N ASN A 165 10.13 -8.80 -8.58
CA ASN A 165 9.31 -8.07 -9.56
C ASN A 165 9.67 -6.58 -9.62
N SER A 166 9.37 -5.93 -10.75
CA SER A 166 9.74 -4.53 -10.97
C SER A 166 9.03 -3.58 -10.00
N ALA A 167 7.82 -3.94 -9.58
CA ALA A 167 7.06 -3.22 -8.56
C ALA A 167 7.86 -3.13 -7.24
N SER A 168 8.44 -4.24 -6.79
CA SER A 168 9.27 -4.33 -5.57
C SER A 168 10.59 -3.59 -5.72
N GLN A 169 11.19 -3.59 -6.92
CA GLN A 169 12.40 -2.81 -7.22
C GLN A 169 12.13 -1.30 -7.23
N SER A 170 10.91 -0.88 -7.57
CA SER A 170 10.51 0.53 -7.63
C SER A 170 10.21 1.18 -6.26
N ILE A 171 10.24 0.40 -5.16
CA ILE A 171 9.79 0.85 -3.84
C ILE A 171 10.56 2.06 -3.32
N ALA A 172 11.87 2.16 -3.59
CA ALA A 172 12.62 3.36 -3.23
C ALA A 172 12.04 4.63 -3.88
N ALA A 173 11.56 4.56 -5.13
CA ALA A 173 10.92 5.68 -5.82
C ALA A 173 9.54 5.99 -5.23
N VAL A 174 8.75 4.96 -4.89
CA VAL A 174 7.46 5.14 -4.18
C VAL A 174 7.66 5.86 -2.85
N ILE A 175 8.65 5.44 -2.06
CA ILE A 175 9.02 6.10 -0.79
C ILE A 175 9.43 7.56 -1.05
N MET A 176 10.27 7.80 -2.06
CA MET A 176 10.70 9.16 -2.42
C MET A 176 9.51 10.07 -2.72
N MET A 177 8.54 9.61 -3.54
CA MET A 177 7.36 10.41 -3.87
C MET A 177 6.57 10.81 -2.63
N ILE A 178 6.22 9.84 -1.78
CA ILE A 178 5.41 10.12 -0.59
C ILE A 178 6.18 11.00 0.41
N PHE A 179 7.48 10.77 0.59
CA PHE A 179 8.28 11.53 1.55
C PHE A 179 8.62 12.94 1.07
N GLN A 180 8.63 13.16 -0.24
CA GLN A 180 8.90 14.46 -0.85
C GLN A 180 7.69 15.40 -0.77
N TYR A 181 6.50 14.88 -1.08
CA TYR A 181 5.30 15.71 -1.27
C TYR A 181 4.36 15.69 -0.07
N SER A 182 4.45 14.68 0.79
CA SER A 182 3.66 14.64 2.01
C SER A 182 4.41 15.21 3.21
N ASN A 183 3.83 16.21 3.87
CA ASN A 183 4.38 16.78 5.09
C ASN A 183 3.88 16.10 6.37
N ASN A 184 2.94 15.15 6.26
CA ASN A 184 2.37 14.43 7.40
C ASN A 184 3.25 13.20 7.75
N PRO A 185 3.88 13.15 8.93
CA PRO A 185 4.69 12.01 9.36
C PRO A 185 3.89 10.69 9.47
N ALA A 186 2.58 10.76 9.71
CA ALA A 186 1.71 9.60 9.79
C ALA A 186 1.62 8.86 8.44
N HIS A 187 1.54 9.60 7.33
CA HIS A 187 1.56 9.03 5.98
C HIS A 187 2.86 8.27 5.72
N HIS A 188 4.00 8.80 6.18
CA HIS A 188 5.30 8.17 6.02
C HIS A 188 5.40 6.87 6.81
N CYS A 189 4.87 6.86 8.04
CA CYS A 189 4.84 5.66 8.88
C CYS A 189 3.92 4.59 8.31
N GLN A 190 2.70 4.95 7.91
CA GLN A 190 1.74 4.01 7.33
C GLN A 190 2.32 3.31 6.10
N LEU A 191 2.92 4.08 5.17
CA LEU A 191 3.59 3.50 4.01
C LEU A 191 4.70 2.54 4.43
N LEU A 192 5.59 2.98 5.33
CA LEU A 192 6.77 2.20 5.69
C LEU A 192 6.41 0.91 6.45
N GLU A 193 5.43 0.96 7.35
CA GLU A 193 4.93 -0.22 8.06
C GLU A 193 4.18 -1.18 7.13
N CYS A 194 3.42 -0.66 6.16
CA CYS A 194 2.84 -1.48 5.09
C CYS A 194 3.94 -2.22 4.32
N LEU A 195 4.98 -1.52 3.85
CA LEU A 195 6.10 -2.13 3.15
C LEU A 195 6.83 -3.18 4.00
N MET A 196 7.06 -2.88 5.29
CA MET A 196 7.70 -3.82 6.21
C MET A 196 6.86 -5.06 6.49
N THR A 197 5.54 -5.00 6.28
CA THR A 197 4.64 -6.15 6.33
C THR A 197 4.73 -7.01 5.08
N LEU A 198 4.98 -6.40 3.92
CA LEU A 198 4.85 -7.05 2.61
C LEU A 198 6.17 -7.59 2.04
N LYS A 199 7.31 -6.95 2.32
CA LYS A 199 8.63 -7.39 1.79
C LYS A 199 9.73 -7.32 2.86
N PRO A 200 10.70 -8.25 2.82
CA PRO A 200 11.94 -8.10 3.59
C PRO A 200 12.81 -6.98 2.99
N GLY A 201 13.83 -6.54 3.75
CA GLY A 201 14.88 -5.70 3.19
C GLY A 201 14.51 -4.23 2.93
N VAL A 202 13.38 -3.75 3.46
CA VAL A 202 12.92 -2.35 3.32
C VAL A 202 13.98 -1.32 3.76
N VAL A 203 14.87 -1.70 4.70
CA VAL A 203 16.02 -0.87 5.09
C VAL A 203 16.91 -0.49 3.88
N LYS A 204 17.05 -1.36 2.88
CA LYS A 204 17.81 -1.10 1.65
C LYS A 204 17.13 -0.02 0.81
N ASP A 205 15.81 -0.06 0.70
CA ASP A 205 15.02 0.95 -0.01
C ASP A 205 15.15 2.31 0.69
N ILE A 206 15.10 2.33 2.02
CA ILE A 206 15.31 3.54 2.83
C ILE A 206 16.73 4.10 2.67
N LEU A 207 17.76 3.25 2.68
CA LEU A 207 19.15 3.68 2.44
C LEU A 207 19.32 4.25 1.03
N CYS A 208 18.65 3.69 0.02
CA CYS A 208 18.61 4.25 -1.33
C CYS A 208 18.00 5.65 -1.35
N VAL A 209 16.88 5.85 -0.64
CA VAL A 209 16.23 7.16 -0.50
C VAL A 209 17.15 8.17 0.18
N ILE A 210 17.88 7.78 1.21
CA ILE A 210 18.82 8.68 1.89
C ILE A 210 19.97 9.06 0.94
N ALA A 211 20.54 8.09 0.24
CA ALA A 211 21.66 8.29 -0.69
C ALA A 211 21.32 9.17 -1.91
N TYR A 212 20.14 9.00 -2.50
CA TYR A 212 19.81 9.57 -3.81
C TYR A 212 18.54 10.43 -3.84
N GLY A 213 17.75 10.45 -2.77
CA GLY A 213 16.53 11.24 -2.69
C GLY A 213 16.80 12.75 -2.61
N THR A 214 15.72 13.51 -2.85
CA THR A 214 15.67 14.96 -2.64
C THR A 214 15.84 15.30 -1.15
N ALA A 215 16.17 16.55 -0.83
CA ALA A 215 16.42 16.96 0.57
C ALA A 215 15.24 16.66 1.52
N PRO A 216 13.95 16.92 1.17
CA PRO A 216 12.82 16.56 2.02
C PRO A 216 12.69 15.03 2.19
N ALA A 217 12.80 14.27 1.10
CA ALA A 217 12.69 12.82 1.14
C ALA A 217 13.81 12.18 1.99
N ARG A 218 15.06 12.64 1.82
CA ARG A 218 16.21 12.23 2.63
C ARG A 218 15.99 12.50 4.11
N ALA A 219 15.51 13.69 4.46
CA ALA A 219 15.29 14.06 5.86
C ALA A 219 14.25 13.15 6.53
N SER A 220 13.15 12.86 5.85
CA SER A 220 12.10 11.94 6.35
C SER A 220 12.61 10.49 6.44
N ALA A 221 13.33 10.02 5.42
CA ALA A 221 13.91 8.67 5.40
C ALA A 221 14.95 8.46 6.50
N ALA A 222 15.83 9.42 6.74
CA ALA A 222 16.82 9.35 7.82
C ALA A 222 16.13 9.28 9.19
N LYS A 223 15.11 10.11 9.42
CA LYS A 223 14.33 10.08 10.68
C LYS A 223 13.70 8.70 10.92
N LEU A 224 13.06 8.13 9.90
CA LEU A 224 12.40 6.83 10.03
C LEU A 224 13.39 5.66 10.10
N LEU A 225 14.57 5.75 9.45
CA LEU A 225 15.64 4.79 9.62
C LEU A 225 16.06 4.68 11.09
N PHE A 226 16.32 5.81 11.74
CA PHE A 226 16.70 5.83 13.16
C PHE A 226 15.54 5.44 14.09
N TYR A 227 14.29 5.62 13.65
CA TYR A 227 13.12 5.21 14.41
C TYR A 227 12.94 3.68 14.39
N TYR A 228 12.83 3.06 13.22
CA TYR A 228 12.56 1.62 13.10
C TYR A 228 13.80 0.73 13.28
N TRP A 229 14.99 1.24 12.95
CA TRP A 229 16.30 0.61 13.21
C TRP A 229 17.12 1.39 14.25
N PRO A 230 16.67 1.41 15.52
CA PRO A 230 17.29 2.22 16.55
C PRO A 230 18.75 1.84 16.88
N SER A 231 19.23 0.66 16.48
CA SER A 231 20.63 0.25 16.65
C SER A 231 21.62 1.14 15.89
N PHE A 232 21.16 1.95 14.91
CA PHE A 232 22.01 2.90 14.18
C PHE A 232 22.50 4.10 15.00
N ASN A 233 21.80 4.48 16.07
CA ASN A 233 22.19 5.64 16.88
C ASN A 233 22.63 5.18 18.28
N PRO A 234 23.91 5.05 18.64
CA PRO A 234 24.31 4.59 19.98
C PRO A 234 23.83 5.50 21.13
N ASN A 235 23.46 6.77 20.86
CA ASN A 235 23.00 7.71 21.88
C ASN A 235 21.49 7.56 22.16
N LEU A 236 21.15 7.24 23.41
CA LEU A 236 19.79 6.94 23.86
C LEU A 236 18.92 8.19 24.10
N PHE A 237 19.53 9.37 24.32
CA PHE A 237 18.84 10.58 24.77
C PHE A 237 18.17 11.40 23.66
N ASP A 238 18.70 11.40 22.43
CA ASP A 238 18.12 12.15 21.28
C ASP A 238 16.80 11.54 20.76
N ARG A 239 16.42 10.35 21.25
CA ARG A 239 15.36 9.53 20.66
C ARG A 239 13.96 9.83 21.20
N ARG A 240 13.85 10.39 22.41
CA ARG A 240 12.54 10.69 23.05
C ARG A 240 11.72 11.74 22.29
N ALA A 241 12.38 12.71 21.65
CA ALA A 241 11.72 13.76 20.87
C ALA A 241 11.16 13.26 19.52
N VAL A 242 11.78 12.21 18.94
CA VAL A 242 11.34 11.58 17.69
C VAL A 242 10.09 10.72 17.92
N LEU A 243 10.01 10.04 19.07
CA LEU A 243 8.94 9.08 19.42
C LEU A 243 7.54 9.70 19.59
N VAL A 244 7.43 10.91 20.15
CA VAL A 244 6.13 11.52 20.53
C VAL A 244 5.36 12.07 19.32
N LYS A 245 6.02 12.41 18.21
CA LYS A 245 5.39 13.10 17.08
C LYS A 245 4.67 12.20 16.08
N PHE A 246 5.00 10.90 15.97
CA PHE A 246 4.44 10.05 14.91
C PHE A 246 3.08 9.45 15.25
N ALA A 247 2.74 9.29 16.53
CA ALA A 247 1.54 8.56 16.96
C ALA A 247 0.24 9.39 16.95
N ASN A 248 0.31 10.72 17.11
CA ASN A 248 -0.88 11.55 17.35
C ASN A 248 -1.71 11.87 16.09
N ASP A 249 -1.12 11.77 14.90
CA ASP A 249 -1.76 12.19 13.64
C ASP A 249 -2.22 11.01 12.78
N LEU A 250 -2.11 9.77 13.29
CA LEU A 250 -2.44 8.58 12.54
C LEU A 250 -3.95 8.32 12.59
N SER A 251 -4.61 8.58 11.46
CA SER A 251 -6.03 8.28 11.31
C SER A 251 -6.21 6.79 11.00
N PRO A 252 -7.01 6.05 11.78
CA PRO A 252 -7.24 4.63 11.52
C PRO A 252 -7.97 4.45 10.19
N PHE A 253 -7.65 3.37 9.47
CA PHE A 253 -8.48 2.96 8.33
C PHE A 253 -9.79 2.42 8.87
N VAL A 254 -10.92 2.95 8.41
CA VAL A 254 -12.23 2.67 8.99
C VAL A 254 -12.98 1.57 8.21
N CYS A 255 -13.97 0.98 8.88
CA CYS A 255 -14.89 0.01 8.31
C CYS A 255 -15.59 0.57 7.06
N GLN A 256 -15.58 -0.21 5.98
CA GLN A 256 -16.09 0.20 4.67
C GLN A 256 -17.46 -0.37 4.31
N ARG A 257 -18.04 -1.19 5.20
CA ARG A 257 -19.38 -1.70 4.95
C ARG A 257 -20.37 -0.54 4.85
N ASP A 258 -21.11 -0.46 3.76
CA ASP A 258 -22.06 0.63 3.49
C ASP A 258 -23.10 0.77 4.59
N SER A 259 -23.52 -0.35 5.19
CA SER A 259 -24.50 -0.43 6.28
C SER A 259 -23.87 -0.57 7.67
N CYS A 260 -22.62 -0.13 7.87
CA CYS A 260 -21.98 -0.18 9.19
C CYS A 260 -22.73 0.74 10.18
N PRO A 261 -23.19 0.24 11.34
CA PRO A 261 -23.89 1.07 12.33
C PRO A 261 -22.99 2.17 12.93
N ASN A 262 -21.68 1.99 12.87
CA ASN A 262 -20.66 2.89 13.39
C ASN A 262 -19.81 3.50 12.26
N ALA A 263 -20.40 3.72 11.08
CA ALA A 263 -19.72 4.26 9.90
C ALA A 263 -18.94 5.55 10.22
N GLY A 264 -17.71 5.64 9.71
CA GLY A 264 -16.80 6.76 9.94
C GLY A 264 -16.05 6.75 11.27
N ASN A 265 -16.45 5.94 12.25
CA ASN A 265 -15.80 5.88 13.57
C ASN A 265 -15.21 4.49 13.90
N ALA A 266 -15.73 3.42 13.31
CA ALA A 266 -15.26 2.07 13.58
C ALA A 266 -13.97 1.76 12.81
N GLU A 267 -12.86 1.58 13.52
CA GLU A 267 -11.59 1.10 12.95
C GLU A 267 -11.75 -0.28 12.32
N ALA A 268 -11.13 -0.47 11.15
CA ALA A 268 -11.05 -1.75 10.49
C ALA A 268 -10.03 -2.65 11.21
N GLY A 269 -10.50 -3.78 11.72
CA GLY A 269 -9.65 -4.80 12.35
C GLY A 269 -9.55 -6.10 11.54
N LYS A 270 -10.38 -6.26 10.51
CA LYS A 270 -10.45 -7.45 9.66
C LYS A 270 -10.49 -7.08 8.18
N VAL A 271 -9.87 -7.91 7.33
CA VAL A 271 -9.93 -7.79 5.87
C VAL A 271 -10.46 -9.07 5.23
N CYS A 272 -11.30 -8.93 4.20
CA CYS A 272 -11.79 -10.03 3.37
C CYS A 272 -11.32 -9.84 1.93
N TYR A 273 -10.61 -10.83 1.39
CA TYR A 273 -10.08 -10.80 0.02
C TYR A 273 -11.06 -11.35 -1.04
N ASP A 274 -12.23 -11.86 -0.64
CA ASP A 274 -13.25 -12.28 -1.59
C ASP A 274 -13.91 -11.05 -2.22
N HIS A 275 -13.74 -10.90 -3.54
CA HIS A 275 -14.25 -9.75 -4.28
C HIS A 275 -15.77 -9.71 -4.33
N ARG A 276 -16.46 -10.85 -4.30
CA ARG A 276 -17.93 -10.90 -4.36
C ARG A 276 -18.53 -10.44 -3.04
N ILE A 277 -17.97 -10.86 -1.91
CA ILE A 277 -18.30 -10.31 -0.59
C ILE A 277 -18.01 -8.82 -0.57
N SER A 278 -16.81 -8.41 -1.02
CA SER A 278 -16.42 -7.00 -1.05
C SER A 278 -17.43 -6.12 -1.78
N ILE A 279 -17.76 -6.47 -3.02
CA ILE A 279 -18.69 -5.71 -3.87
C ILE A 279 -20.14 -5.81 -3.38
N THR A 280 -20.49 -6.84 -2.60
CA THR A 280 -21.84 -6.98 -2.03
C THR A 280 -22.07 -6.06 -0.84
N PHE A 281 -21.04 -5.83 -0.02
CA PHE A 281 -21.14 -5.05 1.22
C PHE A 281 -20.53 -3.64 1.15
N ALA A 282 -19.79 -3.33 0.08
CA ALA A 282 -19.27 -2.00 -0.23
C ALA A 282 -19.34 -1.75 -1.74
N THR A 283 -20.50 -1.30 -2.24
CA THR A 283 -20.81 -1.37 -3.69
C THR A 283 -19.96 -0.48 -4.57
N GLU A 284 -19.43 0.60 -4.00
CA GLU A 284 -18.59 1.57 -4.70
C GLU A 284 -17.11 1.40 -4.38
N SER A 285 -16.72 0.51 -3.45
CA SER A 285 -15.30 0.37 -3.08
C SER A 285 -14.63 -0.77 -3.86
N PRO A 286 -13.35 -0.62 -4.25
CA PRO A 286 -12.59 -1.74 -4.78
C PRO A 286 -12.40 -2.82 -3.72
N PRO A 287 -12.34 -4.11 -4.10
CA PRO A 287 -11.83 -5.17 -3.23
C PRO A 287 -10.34 -4.93 -2.89
N PRO A 288 -9.84 -5.36 -1.70
CA PRO A 288 -10.53 -6.16 -0.68
C PRO A 288 -11.37 -5.31 0.29
N LEU A 289 -12.24 -5.96 1.06
CA LEU A 289 -13.15 -5.30 2.00
C LEU A 289 -12.58 -5.24 3.41
N TYR A 290 -12.44 -4.02 3.93
CA TYR A 290 -11.96 -3.74 5.28
C TYR A 290 -13.11 -3.47 6.24
N LEU A 291 -13.12 -4.17 7.37
CA LEU A 291 -14.25 -4.24 8.28
C LEU A 291 -13.81 -4.07 9.73
N CYS A 292 -14.66 -3.42 10.53
CA CYS A 292 -14.59 -3.57 11.98
C CYS A 292 -14.93 -5.01 12.38
N ILE A 293 -14.48 -5.42 13.56
CA ILE A 293 -14.66 -6.79 14.06
C ILE A 293 -16.14 -7.20 14.10
N GLU A 294 -17.03 -6.29 14.48
CA GLU A 294 -18.48 -6.54 14.54
C GLU A 294 -19.07 -6.85 13.16
N CYS A 295 -18.78 -6.02 12.15
CA CYS A 295 -19.25 -6.24 10.80
C CYS A 295 -18.66 -7.50 10.17
N ALA A 296 -17.39 -7.82 10.43
CA ALA A 296 -16.79 -9.07 9.98
C ALA A 296 -17.49 -10.29 10.58
N ASN A 297 -17.80 -10.26 11.88
CA ASN A 297 -18.52 -11.35 12.56
C ASN A 297 -19.98 -11.50 12.08
N GLU A 298 -20.64 -10.41 11.70
CA GLU A 298 -21.97 -10.46 11.07
C GLU A 298 -21.92 -11.12 9.70
N ILE A 299 -21.05 -10.64 8.82
CA ILE A 299 -20.92 -11.17 7.46
C ILE A 299 -20.47 -12.64 7.51
N HIS A 300 -19.57 -13.01 8.42
CA HIS A 300 -19.14 -14.40 8.58
C HIS A 300 -20.27 -15.34 9.02
N ARG A 301 -21.23 -14.86 9.84
CA ARG A 301 -22.41 -15.66 10.20
C ARG A 301 -23.31 -15.94 9.00
N GLU A 302 -23.44 -14.99 8.09
CA GLU A 302 -24.20 -15.13 6.84
C GLU A 302 -23.42 -15.92 5.77
N HIS A 303 -22.09 -15.85 5.81
CA HIS A 303 -21.17 -16.47 4.84
C HIS A 303 -20.06 -17.27 5.56
N PRO A 304 -20.37 -18.43 6.14
CA PRO A 304 -19.45 -19.16 7.02
C PRO A 304 -18.20 -19.71 6.33
N ASN A 305 -18.24 -19.86 5.00
CA ASN A 305 -17.10 -20.34 4.21
C ASN A 305 -16.08 -19.23 3.90
N GLN A 306 -16.40 -17.98 4.25
CA GLN A 306 -15.55 -16.84 3.92
C GLN A 306 -14.53 -16.55 5.01
N MET A 307 -13.30 -16.26 4.56
CA MET A 307 -12.17 -16.00 5.43
C MET A 307 -11.98 -14.51 5.68
N PHE A 308 -11.72 -14.17 6.94
CA PHE A 308 -11.43 -12.82 7.41
C PHE A 308 -10.10 -12.83 8.14
N TYR A 309 -9.17 -11.98 7.71
CA TYR A 309 -7.81 -11.94 8.24
C TYR A 309 -7.64 -10.73 9.15
N ASP A 310 -6.83 -10.89 10.20
CA ASP A 310 -6.46 -9.78 11.09
C ASP A 310 -5.65 -8.73 10.34
N ILE A 311 -5.94 -7.46 10.65
CA ILE A 311 -5.15 -6.31 10.22
C ILE A 311 -4.20 -5.95 11.35
N LEU A 312 -2.95 -5.62 10.99
CA LEU A 312 -2.00 -5.11 11.98
C LEU A 312 -2.36 -3.69 12.37
N HIS A 313 -2.35 -3.43 13.67
CA HIS A 313 -2.38 -2.06 14.14
C HIS A 313 -1.00 -1.43 14.01
N PRO A 314 -0.92 -0.12 13.72
CA PRO A 314 0.34 0.59 13.56
C PRO A 314 1.23 0.50 14.80
N MET A 315 2.56 0.54 14.66
CA MET A 315 3.45 0.48 15.82
C MET A 315 3.25 1.72 16.72
N GLN A 316 2.83 1.51 17.97
CA GLN A 316 2.64 2.61 18.93
C GLN A 316 3.98 3.24 19.34
N GLN A 317 4.99 2.41 19.61
CA GLN A 317 6.33 2.83 19.97
C GLN A 317 7.34 1.75 19.60
N VAL A 318 8.51 2.14 19.10
CA VAL A 318 9.61 1.20 18.85
C VAL A 318 10.34 0.89 20.17
N SER A 319 10.10 -0.31 20.72
CA SER A 319 10.79 -0.80 21.91
C SER A 319 12.26 -1.18 21.65
N MET A 320 13.14 -0.82 22.58
CA MET A 320 14.55 -1.25 22.58
C MET A 320 14.77 -2.62 23.23
N VAL A 321 13.75 -3.14 23.91
CA VAL A 321 13.80 -4.38 24.67
C VAL A 321 12.76 -5.33 24.11
N CYS A 322 13.04 -6.63 24.18
CA CYS A 322 12.14 -7.67 23.72
C CYS A 322 10.73 -7.52 24.33
N GLU A 323 9.72 -7.51 23.46
CA GLU A 323 8.31 -7.34 23.83
C GLU A 323 7.62 -8.66 24.15
N ASN A 324 8.31 -9.80 23.98
CA ASN A 324 7.82 -11.08 24.43
C ASN A 324 7.70 -11.09 25.97
N LYS A 325 6.47 -11.08 26.47
CA LYS A 325 6.16 -11.12 27.91
C LYS A 325 6.79 -12.32 28.63
N ASN A 326 7.06 -13.41 27.92
CA ASN A 326 7.68 -14.62 28.45
C ASN A 326 9.20 -14.71 28.17
N CYS A 327 9.87 -13.60 27.84
CA CYS A 327 11.30 -13.58 27.53
C CYS A 327 12.15 -13.95 28.76
N ARG A 328 12.99 -14.98 28.61
CA ARG A 328 13.95 -15.47 29.63
C ARG A 328 15.42 -15.22 29.26
N ALA A 329 15.67 -14.42 28.23
CA ALA A 329 17.01 -14.10 27.80
C ALA A 329 17.74 -13.24 28.84
N SER A 330 19.05 -13.47 28.98
CA SER A 330 19.94 -12.61 29.77
C SER A 330 20.07 -11.24 29.10
N ASP A 331 20.37 -11.22 27.80
CA ASP A 331 20.29 -10.02 26.96
C ASP A 331 18.90 -9.91 26.34
N LYS A 332 18.18 -8.87 26.73
CA LYS A 332 16.82 -8.58 26.26
C LYS A 332 16.79 -7.51 25.18
N SER A 333 17.93 -7.05 24.67
CA SER A 333 18.00 -6.05 23.60
C SER A 333 17.24 -6.53 22.37
N ALA A 334 16.29 -5.73 21.89
CA ALA A 334 15.50 -6.07 20.71
C ALA A 334 16.35 -5.91 19.43
N ILE A 335 16.48 -7.00 18.67
CA ILE A 335 17.29 -7.05 17.44
C ILE A 335 16.46 -7.31 16.18
N SER A 336 15.19 -7.66 16.33
CA SER A 336 14.28 -7.87 15.20
C SER A 336 12.88 -7.36 15.51
N VAL A 337 12.15 -6.96 14.48
CA VAL A 337 10.69 -6.72 14.51
C VAL A 337 10.01 -7.67 13.53
N CYS A 338 8.93 -8.32 13.93
CA CYS A 338 8.13 -9.21 13.09
C CYS A 338 6.76 -8.58 12.82
N PHE A 339 6.37 -8.59 11.55
CA PHE A 339 5.10 -8.06 11.04
C PHE A 339 4.12 -9.19 10.64
N SER A 340 4.37 -10.45 11.02
CA SER A 340 3.37 -11.49 10.81
C SER A 340 2.21 -11.33 11.81
N THR A 341 0.98 -11.57 11.35
CA THR A 341 -0.21 -11.54 12.22
C THR A 341 -0.12 -12.59 13.33
N GLU A 342 0.52 -13.73 13.06
CA GLU A 342 0.79 -14.76 14.07
C GLU A 342 1.64 -14.23 15.23
N CYS A 343 2.73 -13.51 14.94
CA CYS A 343 3.57 -12.91 15.96
C CYS A 343 2.91 -11.69 16.60
N ALA A 344 2.26 -10.84 15.81
CA ALA A 344 1.57 -9.65 16.28
C ALA A 344 0.39 -9.97 17.22
N SER A 345 -0.25 -11.13 17.08
CA SER A 345 -1.32 -11.59 18.00
C SER A 345 -0.87 -11.63 19.48
N TYR A 346 0.43 -11.81 19.74
CA TYR A 346 0.99 -11.78 21.11
C TYR A 346 1.20 -10.36 21.65
N ASN A 347 1.01 -9.33 20.82
CA ASN A 347 1.20 -7.91 21.13
C ASN A 347 -0.02 -7.06 20.75
N GLY A 348 -1.23 -7.62 20.88
CA GLY A 348 -2.46 -6.89 20.58
C GLY A 348 -2.56 -6.45 19.11
N ASN A 349 -2.12 -7.31 18.19
CA ASN A 349 -2.06 -7.07 16.74
C ASN A 349 -1.12 -5.92 16.32
N HIS A 350 -0.26 -5.42 17.20
CA HIS A 350 0.87 -4.58 16.80
C HIS A 350 2.08 -5.45 16.41
N PRO A 351 2.92 -5.03 15.44
CA PRO A 351 4.20 -5.67 15.16
C PRO A 351 5.01 -5.86 16.45
N ILE A 352 5.70 -7.00 16.58
CA ILE A 352 6.36 -7.39 17.83
C ILE A 352 7.88 -7.49 17.66
N ARG A 353 8.60 -6.92 18.63
CA ARG A 353 10.06 -6.90 18.68
C ARG A 353 10.61 -7.99 19.57
N TYR A 354 11.63 -8.68 19.07
CA TYR A 354 12.28 -9.79 19.76
C TYR A 354 13.77 -9.55 19.99
N CYS A 355 14.29 -10.00 21.13
CA CYS A 355 15.72 -10.23 21.29
C CYS A 355 16.16 -11.47 20.50
N GLN A 356 17.47 -11.69 20.38
CA GLN A 356 18.03 -12.77 19.57
C GLN A 356 17.46 -14.15 19.95
N GLN A 357 17.37 -14.46 21.24
CA GLN A 357 16.85 -15.75 21.69
C GLN A 357 15.38 -15.93 21.33
N CYS A 358 14.53 -14.93 21.57
CA CYS A 358 13.11 -15.02 21.22
C CYS A 358 12.89 -15.08 19.71
N HIS A 359 13.71 -14.34 18.94
CA HIS A 359 13.70 -14.40 17.48
C HIS A 359 13.96 -15.82 16.98
N ASN A 360 15.04 -16.46 17.44
CA ASN A 360 15.41 -17.83 17.02
C ASN A 360 14.36 -18.88 17.44
N ILE A 361 13.65 -18.65 18.55
CA ILE A 361 12.57 -19.55 19.00
C ILE A 361 11.35 -19.42 18.10
N ARG A 362 11.02 -18.20 17.65
CA ARG A 362 9.83 -17.93 16.83
C ARG A 362 10.06 -18.19 15.35
N HIS A 363 11.26 -17.93 14.87
CA HIS A 363 11.66 -18.07 13.47
C HIS A 363 12.78 -19.11 13.39
N ASN A 364 12.40 -20.32 12.99
CA ASN A 364 13.31 -21.43 12.76
C ASN A 364 12.73 -22.38 11.71
N ASN A 365 13.45 -23.44 11.39
CA ASN A 365 13.04 -24.40 10.35
C ASN A 365 11.66 -25.06 10.58
N ARG A 366 11.06 -24.93 11.76
CA ARG A 366 9.74 -25.50 12.09
C ARG A 366 8.62 -24.45 12.17
N ARG A 367 8.94 -23.16 12.34
CA ARG A 367 7.95 -22.10 12.62
C ARG A 367 8.43 -20.76 12.06
N GLY A 368 7.52 -19.99 11.50
CA GLY A 368 7.78 -18.61 11.07
C GLY A 368 8.74 -18.49 9.89
N GLY A 369 8.81 -19.50 9.02
CA GLY A 369 9.66 -19.47 7.82
C GLY A 369 9.11 -18.56 6.71
N ASP A 370 7.82 -18.25 6.75
CA ASP A 370 7.08 -17.36 5.85
C ASP A 370 6.82 -15.98 6.47
N HIS A 371 7.23 -15.77 7.73
CA HIS A 371 7.03 -14.49 8.41
C HIS A 371 7.95 -13.42 7.83
N ILE A 372 7.40 -12.22 7.60
CA ILE A 372 8.21 -11.05 7.28
C ILE A 372 8.69 -10.40 8.58
N TYR A 373 10.01 -10.32 8.73
CA TYR A 373 10.65 -9.66 9.84
C TYR A 373 11.87 -8.86 9.37
N HIS A 374 12.20 -7.81 10.12
CA HIS A 374 13.35 -6.95 9.87
C HIS A 374 14.30 -7.01 11.04
N MET A 375 15.57 -7.30 10.75
CA MET A 375 16.63 -7.36 11.75
C MET A 375 17.43 -6.05 11.80
N ALA A 376 18.15 -5.87 12.89
CA ALA A 376 19.26 -4.91 12.96
C ALA A 376 20.23 -5.17 11.81
N LEU A 377 20.78 -4.10 11.22
CA LEU A 377 21.74 -4.27 10.14
C LEU A 377 22.98 -5.02 10.64
N PRO A 378 23.48 -6.00 9.86
CA PRO A 378 24.73 -6.65 10.16
C PRO A 378 25.90 -5.69 9.96
N HIS A 379 27.10 -6.14 10.33
CA HIS A 379 28.32 -5.39 10.07
C HIS A 379 28.48 -5.08 8.58
N ILE A 380 29.04 -3.92 8.23
CA ILE A 380 29.13 -3.42 6.84
C ILE A 380 29.79 -4.41 5.87
N SER A 381 30.70 -5.25 6.35
CA SER A 381 31.36 -6.30 5.55
C SER A 381 30.43 -7.43 5.11
N GLN A 382 29.31 -7.63 5.80
CA GLN A 382 28.31 -8.65 5.52
C GLN A 382 27.16 -8.14 4.63
N LEU A 383 27.11 -6.83 4.37
CA LEU A 383 26.14 -6.25 3.44
C LEU A 383 26.52 -6.58 1.99
N ASP A 384 25.51 -6.81 1.15
CA ASP A 384 25.69 -6.93 -0.30
C ASP A 384 26.25 -5.62 -0.90
N ALA A 385 26.84 -5.72 -2.09
CA ALA A 385 27.55 -4.61 -2.71
C ALA A 385 26.65 -3.37 -2.93
N GLN A 386 25.38 -3.57 -3.27
CA GLN A 386 24.44 -2.49 -3.53
C GLN A 386 24.05 -1.79 -2.22
N THR A 387 23.66 -2.55 -1.19
CA THR A 387 23.32 -1.99 0.13
C THR A 387 24.52 -1.26 0.75
N ARG A 388 25.74 -1.79 0.58
CA ARG A 388 26.97 -1.13 1.02
C ARG A 388 27.20 0.20 0.30
N THR A 389 26.96 0.24 -1.01
CA THR A 389 27.05 1.48 -1.80
C THR A 389 26.05 2.51 -1.29
N TYR A 390 24.80 2.10 -1.07
CA TYR A 390 23.75 2.98 -0.54
C TYR A 390 24.12 3.53 0.84
N LEU A 391 24.61 2.67 1.74
CA LEU A 391 25.04 3.09 3.07
C LEU A 391 26.18 4.10 3.01
N VAL A 392 27.20 3.88 2.18
CA VAL A 392 28.31 4.84 2.02
C VAL A 392 27.81 6.18 1.47
N GLN A 393 26.97 6.14 0.43
CA GLN A 393 26.42 7.37 -0.16
C GLN A 393 25.50 8.12 0.80
N ALA A 394 24.74 7.40 1.63
CA ALA A 394 23.89 7.98 2.67
C ALA A 394 24.68 8.67 3.80
N ILE A 395 25.95 8.33 4.00
CA ILE A 395 26.83 8.98 4.99
C ILE A 395 27.53 10.21 4.39
N VAL A 396 27.90 10.14 3.11
CA VAL A 396 28.68 11.19 2.43
C VAL A 396 27.81 12.40 2.05
N ARG A 397 26.52 12.20 1.79
CA ARG A 397 25.58 13.22 1.32
C ARG A 397 24.59 13.62 2.39
#